data_AF-A0A537A3A7-F1
#
_entry.id   AF-A0A537A3A7-F1
#
_cell.length_a   1.000
_cell.length_b   1.000
_cell.length_c   1.000
_cell.angle_alpha   90.00
_cell.angle_beta   90.00
_cell.angle_gamma   90.00
#
_symmetry.space_group_name_H-M   'P 1'
#
loop_
_entity.id
_entity.type
_entity.pdbx_description
1 polymer ?
#
loop_
_entity_poly.entity_id
_entity_poly.type
_entity_poly.pdbx_seq_one_letter_code
_entity_poly.pdbx_strand_id
1 'polypeptide(L)'
;MPLVGFRPTKARLIIDDSNDTVLVMRVVVADSESVELASGGKLDALTGVLRIRERKEGESRNGGVGSLVYIEEAGEGPDHVPAKYQINISMAPEKFKALLRVAVNGLLPTKFFVDAGERVSKTETRGLTYWVGAGGRTKVWDSESHRSLPISKFSMILPIELLAQRGEGARAQAALPAQQGAAQLALPHETVPVESVATNAQVAELVDDLLVFQSETRNTLYALMWVVGIVAVLALVFGIAIVYH
;
A
#
# COMPACT_ATOMS: atom_id res chain seq x y z
N MET A 1 -7.38 -12.92 -6.27
CA MET A 1 -8.41 -11.87 -6.35
C MET A 1 -7.72 -10.60 -6.87
N PRO A 2 -8.44 -9.66 -7.49
CA PRO A 2 -7.82 -8.49 -8.09
C PRO A 2 -7.34 -7.49 -7.02
N LEU A 3 -6.02 -7.31 -6.97
CA LEU A 3 -5.37 -6.33 -6.11
C LEU A 3 -5.54 -4.94 -6.72
N VAL A 4 -5.89 -3.92 -5.95
CA VAL A 4 -5.94 -2.52 -6.42
C VAL A 4 -5.05 -1.67 -5.54
N GLY A 5 -4.10 -0.97 -6.16
CA GLY A 5 -3.18 -0.05 -5.49
C GLY A 5 -3.70 1.37 -5.41
N PHE A 6 -3.47 2.02 -4.28
CA PHE A 6 -3.88 3.39 -4.00
C PHE A 6 -2.77 4.19 -3.33
N ARG A 7 -2.83 5.51 -3.46
CA ARG A 7 -1.94 6.48 -2.82
C ARG A 7 -2.76 7.47 -1.98
N PRO A 8 -2.45 7.65 -0.69
CA PRO A 8 -3.07 8.71 0.09
C PRO A 8 -2.48 10.08 -0.30
N THR A 9 -3.34 11.09 -0.33
CA THR A 9 -2.98 12.47 -0.73
C THR A 9 -3.16 13.47 0.41
N LYS A 10 -4.10 13.21 1.31
CA LYS A 10 -4.35 14.01 2.52
C LYS A 10 -4.85 13.09 3.62
N ALA A 11 -4.50 13.35 4.88
CA ALA A 11 -5.03 12.64 6.03
C ALA A 11 -5.66 13.59 7.04
N ARG A 12 -6.68 13.10 7.74
CA ARG A 12 -7.34 13.74 8.87
C ARG A 12 -7.65 12.67 9.90
N LEU A 13 -7.28 12.92 11.15
CA LEU A 13 -7.73 12.11 12.28
C LEU A 13 -9.03 12.69 12.79
N ILE A 14 -10.07 11.87 12.89
CA ILE A 14 -11.36 12.23 13.47
C ILE A 14 -11.50 11.43 14.76
N ILE A 15 -11.66 12.13 15.87
CA ILE A 15 -11.94 11.53 17.17
C ILE A 15 -13.38 11.93 17.49
N ASP A 16 -14.27 10.94 17.53
CA ASP A 16 -15.65 11.13 17.95
C ASP A 16 -15.78 10.85 19.45
N ASP A 17 -16.63 11.62 20.14
CA ASP A 17 -16.84 11.55 21.60
C ASP A 17 -17.43 10.18 22.03
N SER A 18 -17.92 9.40 21.07
CA SER A 18 -18.47 8.04 21.22
C SER A 18 -17.41 6.94 21.44
N ASN A 19 -16.14 7.30 21.72
CA ASN A 19 -14.94 6.44 21.75
C ASN A 19 -14.53 5.86 20.38
N ASP A 20 -15.16 6.27 19.28
CA ASP A 20 -14.79 5.81 17.95
C ASP A 20 -13.76 6.74 17.32
N THR A 21 -12.50 6.28 17.27
CA THR A 21 -11.44 6.97 16.53
C THR A 21 -11.42 6.46 15.09
N VAL A 22 -11.47 7.39 14.14
CA VAL A 22 -11.46 7.09 12.71
C VAL A 22 -10.37 7.89 12.01
N LEU A 23 -9.44 7.18 11.39
CA LEU A 23 -8.46 7.79 10.50
C LEU A 23 -9.06 7.89 9.10
N VAL A 24 -9.17 9.11 8.57
CA VAL A 24 -9.73 9.38 7.25
C VAL A 24 -8.65 9.93 6.34
N MET A 25 -8.51 9.36 5.15
CA MET A 25 -7.55 9.79 4.13
C MET A 25 -8.25 10.01 2.79
N ARG A 26 -7.91 11.10 2.11
CA ARG A 26 -8.22 11.23 0.67
C ARG A 26 -7.23 10.38 -0.09
N VAL A 27 -7.72 9.57 -1.03
CA VAL A 27 -6.90 8.62 -1.79
C VAL A 27 -7.16 8.75 -3.27
N VAL A 28 -6.15 8.38 -4.06
CA VAL A 28 -6.21 8.25 -5.51
C VAL A 28 -5.74 6.86 -5.90
N VAL A 29 -6.18 6.36 -7.05
CA VAL A 29 -5.64 5.13 -7.63
C VAL A 29 -4.16 5.36 -7.94
N ALA A 30 -3.31 4.36 -7.68
CA ALA A 30 -1.88 4.48 -7.96
C ALA A 30 -1.64 4.54 -9.49
N ASP A 31 -0.63 5.27 -9.94
CA ASP A 31 -0.39 5.51 -11.38
C ASP A 31 -0.13 4.22 -12.19
N SER A 32 0.29 3.14 -11.52
CA SER A 32 0.49 1.81 -12.10
C SER A 32 -0.81 0.98 -12.23
N GLU A 33 -1.95 1.55 -11.84
CA GLU A 33 -3.22 0.86 -11.70
C GLU A 33 -4.31 1.55 -12.51
N SER A 34 -5.14 0.76 -13.19
CA SER A 34 -6.30 1.26 -13.93
C SER A 34 -7.48 0.36 -13.65
N VAL A 35 -8.56 0.96 -13.16
CA VAL A 35 -9.84 0.28 -12.90
C VAL A 35 -10.93 1.02 -13.65
N GLU A 36 -11.56 0.34 -14.59
CA GLU A 36 -12.73 0.82 -15.32
C GLU A 36 -14.00 0.47 -14.54
N LEU A 37 -15.02 1.32 -14.66
CA LEU A 37 -16.32 1.11 -14.05
C LEU A 37 -17.31 0.65 -15.10
N ALA A 38 -18.12 -0.36 -14.80
CA ALA A 38 -19.18 -0.83 -15.69
C ALA A 38 -20.21 0.27 -15.98
N SER A 39 -20.47 1.14 -15.00
CA SER A 39 -21.29 2.35 -15.17
C SER A 39 -20.69 3.40 -16.12
N GLY A 40 -19.48 3.16 -16.63
CA GLY A 40 -18.72 4.09 -17.47
C GLY A 40 -17.68 4.89 -16.70
N GLY A 41 -16.61 5.27 -17.41
CA GLY A 41 -15.50 6.01 -16.85
C GLY A 41 -14.48 5.14 -16.11
N LYS A 42 -13.64 5.79 -15.30
CA LYS A 42 -12.54 5.15 -14.58
C LYS A 42 -12.53 5.56 -13.10
N LEU A 43 -12.04 4.67 -12.25
CA LEU A 43 -11.97 4.88 -10.80
C LEU A 43 -10.98 6.00 -10.42
N ASP A 44 -9.94 6.24 -11.23
CA ASP A 44 -8.94 7.29 -11.02
C ASP A 44 -9.52 8.71 -11.21
N ALA A 45 -10.57 8.84 -12.01
CA ALA A 45 -11.31 10.09 -12.22
C ALA A 45 -12.22 10.45 -11.02
N LEU A 46 -12.51 9.50 -10.13
CA LEU A 46 -13.37 9.70 -8.98
C LEU A 46 -12.62 10.16 -7.74
N THR A 47 -13.32 10.86 -6.84
CA THR A 47 -12.76 11.18 -5.53
C THR A 47 -12.82 9.96 -4.60
N GLY A 48 -11.66 9.55 -4.08
CA GLY A 48 -11.52 8.45 -3.14
C GLY A 48 -11.37 8.88 -1.69
N VAL A 49 -12.02 8.16 -0.78
CA VAL A 49 -11.81 8.30 0.67
C VAL A 49 -11.55 6.94 1.31
N LEU A 50 -10.44 6.82 2.03
CA LEU A 50 -10.13 5.69 2.90
C LEU A 50 -10.51 6.04 4.34
N ARG A 51 -11.31 5.19 4.97
CA ARG A 51 -11.72 5.28 6.37
C ARG A 51 -11.23 4.04 7.09
N ILE A 52 -10.34 4.24 8.05
CA ILE A 52 -9.82 3.17 8.89
C ILE A 52 -10.37 3.40 10.29
N ARG A 53 -11.01 2.36 10.83
CA ARG A 53 -11.51 2.33 12.20
C ARG A 53 -10.94 1.15 12.97
N GLU A 54 -10.92 1.30 14.29
CA GLU A 54 -10.71 0.20 15.20
C GLU A 54 -11.88 -0.80 15.10
N ARG A 55 -11.55 -2.09 15.03
CA ARG A 55 -12.54 -3.17 15.10
C ARG A 55 -12.90 -3.39 16.57
N LYS A 56 -14.19 -3.29 16.89
CA LYS A 56 -14.71 -3.60 18.23
C LYS A 56 -14.65 -5.11 18.48
N GLU A 57 -14.33 -5.51 19.72
CA GLU A 57 -14.40 -6.92 20.13
C GLU A 57 -15.85 -7.42 19.94
N GLY A 58 -16.00 -8.54 19.22
CA GLY A 58 -17.32 -9.12 18.89
C GLY A 58 -17.79 -8.89 17.45
N GLU A 59 -17.15 -8.03 16.64
CA GLU A 59 -17.39 -7.99 15.19
C GLU A 59 -16.84 -9.27 14.53
N SER A 60 -17.74 -10.14 14.05
CA SER A 60 -17.39 -11.39 13.38
C SER A 60 -16.56 -11.14 12.11
N ARG A 61 -15.53 -11.97 11.90
CA ARG A 61 -14.63 -11.95 10.72
C ARG A 61 -15.30 -12.41 9.40
N ASN A 62 -16.60 -12.69 9.40
CA ASN A 62 -17.28 -13.47 8.35
C ASN A 62 -17.33 -12.85 6.93
N GLY A 63 -16.70 -11.69 6.65
CA GLY A 63 -16.80 -11.05 5.34
C GLY A 63 -15.57 -10.30 4.82
N GLY A 64 -14.42 -10.35 5.50
CA GLY A 64 -13.21 -9.62 5.11
C GLY A 64 -12.78 -8.53 6.09
N VAL A 65 -11.72 -7.79 5.75
CA VAL A 65 -11.19 -6.68 6.55
C VAL A 65 -11.93 -5.36 6.33
N GLY A 66 -12.83 -5.30 5.33
CA GLY A 66 -13.47 -4.06 4.94
C GLY A 66 -14.36 -4.16 3.71
N SER A 67 -14.71 -3.00 3.14
CA SER A 67 -15.50 -2.88 1.91
C SER A 67 -15.00 -1.72 1.05
N LEU A 68 -14.95 -1.91 -0.27
CA LEU A 68 -14.80 -0.86 -1.27
C LEU A 68 -16.19 -0.54 -1.83
N VAL A 69 -16.66 0.69 -1.65
CA VAL A 69 -18.04 1.10 -1.95
C VAL A 69 -18.03 2.20 -3.00
N TYR A 70 -18.79 2.00 -4.06
CA TYR A 70 -19.11 3.00 -5.07
C TYR A 70 -20.34 3.78 -4.62
N ILE A 71 -20.22 5.11 -4.63
CA ILE A 71 -21.29 6.04 -4.30
C ILE A 71 -21.58 6.82 -5.57
N GLU A 72 -22.75 6.59 -6.13
CA GLU A 72 -23.21 7.25 -7.35
C GLU A 72 -23.32 8.76 -7.17
N GLU A 73 -23.27 9.44 -8.30
CA GLU A 73 -23.65 10.84 -8.36
C GLU A 73 -25.11 11.00 -7.92
N ALA A 74 -25.39 12.09 -7.22
CA ALA A 74 -26.71 12.38 -6.70
C ALA A 74 -27.00 13.87 -6.80
N GLY A 75 -28.26 14.22 -7.03
CA GLY A 75 -28.72 15.59 -7.17
C GLY A 75 -28.51 16.17 -8.56
N GLU A 76 -29.31 17.19 -8.89
CA GLU A 76 -29.24 17.94 -10.14
C GLU A 76 -29.00 19.42 -9.84
N GLY A 77 -28.29 20.12 -10.73
CA GLY A 77 -28.05 21.56 -10.61
C GLY A 77 -27.14 21.94 -9.43
N PRO A 78 -27.53 22.88 -8.55
CA PRO A 78 -26.67 23.38 -7.48
C PRO A 78 -26.39 22.35 -6.38
N ASP A 79 -27.23 21.33 -6.26
CA ASP A 79 -27.08 20.24 -5.28
C ASP A 79 -26.35 19.02 -5.85
N HIS A 80 -25.69 19.18 -7.01
CA HIS A 80 -24.94 18.10 -7.66
C HIS A 80 -23.78 17.62 -6.78
N VAL A 81 -23.85 16.35 -6.38
CA VAL A 81 -22.78 15.63 -5.69
C VAL A 81 -22.14 14.65 -6.66
N PRO A 82 -20.87 14.83 -7.02
CA PRO A 82 -20.20 13.94 -7.97
C PRO A 82 -20.02 12.54 -7.36
N ALA A 83 -19.97 11.54 -8.24
CA ALA A 83 -19.67 10.16 -7.86
C ALA A 83 -18.32 10.06 -7.12
N LYS A 84 -18.26 9.15 -6.16
CA LYS A 84 -17.08 8.94 -5.30
C LYS A 84 -16.97 7.47 -4.91
N TYR A 85 -15.80 7.10 -4.40
CA TYR A 85 -15.61 5.78 -3.80
C TYR A 85 -15.09 5.88 -2.38
N GLN A 86 -15.48 4.92 -1.56
CA GLN A 86 -15.12 4.85 -0.16
C GLN A 86 -14.54 3.48 0.17
N ILE A 87 -13.35 3.46 0.76
CA ILE A 87 -12.68 2.27 1.26
C ILE A 87 -12.85 2.26 2.77
N ASN A 88 -13.64 1.32 3.29
CA ASN A 88 -13.84 1.15 4.73
C ASN A 88 -13.00 -0.03 5.20
N ILE A 89 -12.10 0.19 6.15
CA ILE A 89 -11.26 -0.86 6.75
C ILE A 89 -11.49 -0.88 8.25
N SER A 90 -11.74 -2.07 8.78
CA SER A 90 -11.79 -2.31 10.22
C SER A 90 -10.61 -3.20 10.61
N MET A 91 -9.69 -2.66 11.41
CA MET A 91 -8.46 -3.35 11.79
C MET A 91 -8.40 -3.62 13.29
N ALA A 92 -7.56 -4.58 13.68
CA ALA A 92 -7.38 -4.93 15.08
C ALA A 92 -6.87 -3.72 15.91
N PRO A 93 -7.29 -3.58 17.17
CA PRO A 93 -6.88 -2.51 18.08
C PRO A 93 -5.38 -2.20 18.07
N GLU A 94 -4.54 -3.23 18.17
CA GLU A 94 -3.09 -3.08 18.22
C GLU A 94 -2.52 -2.48 16.93
N LYS A 95 -3.00 -2.94 15.77
CA LYS A 95 -2.60 -2.44 14.45
C LYS A 95 -3.08 -1.01 14.23
N PHE A 96 -4.28 -0.69 14.70
CA PHE A 96 -4.82 0.66 14.61
C PHE A 96 -4.01 1.64 15.45
N LYS A 97 -3.69 1.29 16.71
CA LYS A 97 -2.86 2.10 17.58
C LYS A 97 -1.47 2.35 17.00
N ALA A 98 -0.84 1.33 16.40
CA ALA A 98 0.44 1.48 15.72
C ALA A 98 0.34 2.46 14.53
N LEU A 99 -0.71 2.34 13.71
CA LEU A 99 -0.95 3.24 12.59
C LEU A 99 -1.20 4.69 13.05
N LEU A 100 -1.98 4.88 14.12
CA LEU A 100 -2.23 6.21 14.68
C LEU A 100 -0.93 6.86 15.16
N ARG A 101 -0.05 6.11 15.83
CA ARG A 101 1.26 6.62 16.27
C ARG A 101 2.09 7.12 15.09
N VAL A 102 2.12 6.34 14.01
CA VAL A 102 2.82 6.68 12.77
C VAL A 102 2.19 7.91 12.10
N ALA A 103 0.87 7.97 12.01
CA ALA A 103 0.15 9.10 11.43
C ALA A 103 0.34 10.41 12.21
N VAL A 104 0.36 10.36 13.55
CA VAL A 104 0.62 11.53 14.42
C VAL A 104 2.03 12.07 14.23
N ASN A 105 3.00 11.21 13.90
CA ASN A 105 4.37 11.61 13.57
C ASN A 105 4.50 12.18 12.13
N GLY A 106 3.40 12.35 11.39
CA GLY A 106 3.41 12.82 10.01
C GLY A 106 3.86 11.78 8.97
N LEU A 107 4.11 10.55 9.42
CA LEU A 107 4.65 9.46 8.61
C LEU A 107 3.53 8.67 7.92
N LEU A 108 2.74 9.35 7.09
CA LEU A 108 1.63 8.69 6.39
C LEU A 108 2.11 7.61 5.42
N PRO A 109 1.29 6.57 5.16
CA PRO A 109 1.62 5.54 4.18
C PRO A 109 1.86 6.16 2.79
N THR A 110 2.80 5.64 2.01
CA THR A 110 3.05 6.15 0.65
C THR A 110 2.19 5.46 -0.39
N LYS A 111 1.88 4.18 -0.17
CA LYS A 111 1.05 3.35 -1.04
C LYS A 111 0.38 2.27 -0.20
N PHE A 112 -0.83 1.90 -0.56
CA PHE A 112 -1.51 0.76 0.03
C PHE A 112 -2.24 -0.04 -1.05
N PHE A 113 -2.54 -1.29 -0.74
CA PHE A 113 -3.21 -2.20 -1.65
C PHE A 113 -4.41 -2.83 -0.96
N VAL A 114 -5.47 -3.00 -1.74
CA VAL A 114 -6.68 -3.70 -1.30
C VAL A 114 -6.93 -4.86 -2.24
N ASP A 115 -7.27 -6.00 -1.66
CA ASP A 115 -7.78 -7.13 -2.42
C ASP A 115 -9.30 -7.12 -2.31
N ALA A 116 -9.98 -6.74 -3.40
CA ALA A 116 -11.41 -6.45 -3.40
C ALA A 116 -12.19 -7.38 -4.34
N GLY A 117 -13.39 -7.75 -3.91
CA GLY A 117 -14.34 -8.57 -4.67
C GLY A 117 -14.79 -9.80 -3.88
N GLU A 118 -15.93 -10.36 -4.24
CA GLU A 118 -16.47 -11.53 -3.58
C GLU A 118 -15.84 -12.80 -4.19
N ARG A 119 -15.19 -13.62 -3.37
CA ARG A 119 -14.57 -14.86 -3.86
C ARG A 119 -15.66 -15.92 -4.05
N VAL A 120 -16.03 -16.17 -5.29
CA VAL A 120 -17.00 -17.22 -5.65
C VAL A 120 -16.31 -18.58 -5.82
N SER A 121 -15.08 -18.59 -6.36
CA SER A 121 -14.30 -19.82 -6.54
C SER A 121 -12.79 -19.58 -6.42
N LYS A 122 -11.97 -20.58 -6.78
CA LYS A 122 -10.50 -20.40 -6.84
C LYS A 122 -10.08 -19.44 -7.96
N THR A 123 -10.84 -19.39 -9.05
CA THR A 123 -10.52 -18.63 -10.26
C THR A 123 -11.47 -17.46 -10.49
N GLU A 124 -12.61 -17.44 -9.80
CA GLU A 124 -13.66 -16.45 -10.01
C GLU A 124 -13.79 -15.51 -8.81
N THR A 125 -13.74 -14.22 -9.12
CA THR A 125 -14.03 -13.14 -8.17
C THR A 125 -15.18 -12.32 -8.78
N ARG A 126 -16.23 -12.11 -7.99
CA ARG A 126 -17.42 -11.37 -8.40
C ARG A 126 -17.29 -9.90 -8.03
N GLY A 127 -17.83 -9.05 -8.90
CA GLY A 127 -17.83 -7.59 -8.76
C GLY A 127 -16.56 -6.90 -9.28
N LEU A 128 -15.36 -7.47 -9.06
CA LEU A 128 -14.12 -6.97 -9.67
C LEU A 128 -13.47 -8.08 -10.50
N THR A 129 -13.39 -7.86 -11.81
CA THR A 129 -12.88 -8.83 -12.77
C THR A 129 -11.72 -8.26 -13.58
N TYR A 130 -11.07 -9.12 -14.35
CA TYR A 130 -10.08 -8.70 -15.34
C TYR A 130 -10.68 -8.86 -16.72
N TRP A 131 -10.67 -7.78 -17.49
CA TRP A 131 -10.97 -7.79 -18.91
C TRP A 131 -9.68 -7.81 -19.70
N VAL A 132 -9.62 -8.65 -20.74
CA VAL A 132 -8.49 -8.69 -21.68
C VAL A 132 -8.95 -8.03 -22.96
N GLY A 133 -8.43 -6.85 -23.25
CA GLY A 133 -8.71 -6.09 -24.47
C GLY A 133 -7.47 -5.88 -25.34
N ALA A 134 -7.64 -5.19 -26.46
CA ALA A 134 -6.56 -4.88 -27.40
C ALA A 134 -5.39 -4.07 -26.78
N GLY A 135 -5.63 -3.40 -25.64
CA GLY A 135 -4.64 -2.63 -24.87
C GLY A 135 -4.03 -3.36 -23.67
N GLY A 136 -4.31 -4.66 -23.49
CA GLY A 136 -3.82 -5.46 -22.37
C GLY A 136 -4.91 -5.84 -21.36
N ARG A 137 -4.49 -6.16 -20.13
CA ARG A 137 -5.37 -6.64 -19.06
C ARG A 137 -5.79 -5.48 -18.17
N THR A 138 -7.06 -5.10 -18.22
CA THR A 138 -7.65 -4.01 -17.42
C THR A 138 -8.53 -4.58 -16.32
N LYS A 139 -8.55 -3.95 -15.15
CA LYS A 139 -9.48 -4.31 -14.07
C LYS A 139 -10.81 -3.62 -14.32
N VAL A 140 -11.91 -4.35 -14.24
CA VAL A 140 -13.25 -3.81 -14.44
C VAL A 140 -14.07 -4.08 -13.18
N TRP A 141 -14.62 -3.03 -12.60
CA TRP A 141 -15.56 -3.10 -11.50
C TRP A 141 -16.99 -3.01 -12.04
N ASP A 142 -17.78 -4.06 -11.83
CA ASP A 142 -19.24 -4.03 -11.98
C ASP A 142 -19.88 -3.16 -10.88
N SER A 143 -19.78 -1.84 -11.05
CA SER A 143 -20.33 -0.84 -10.14
C SER A 143 -21.86 -0.83 -10.12
N GLU A 144 -22.52 -1.34 -11.16
CA GLU A 144 -23.99 -1.36 -11.26
C GLU A 144 -24.58 -2.49 -10.40
N SER A 145 -24.07 -3.71 -10.57
CA SER A 145 -24.55 -4.89 -9.85
C SER A 145 -23.88 -5.08 -8.49
N HIS A 146 -22.64 -4.59 -8.34
CA HIS A 146 -21.81 -4.79 -7.14
C HIS A 146 -21.22 -3.48 -6.63
N ARG A 147 -22.10 -2.54 -6.24
CA ARG A 147 -21.71 -1.25 -5.64
C ARG A 147 -20.81 -1.37 -4.41
N SER A 148 -20.87 -2.48 -3.67
CA SER A 148 -20.01 -2.74 -2.52
C SER A 148 -19.26 -4.05 -2.71
N LEU A 149 -17.94 -3.96 -2.76
CA LEU A 149 -17.04 -5.10 -2.87
C LEU A 149 -16.44 -5.39 -1.49
N PRO A 150 -16.52 -6.64 -0.98
CA PRO A 150 -15.80 -7.00 0.23
C PRO A 150 -14.29 -6.93 -0.01
N ILE A 151 -13.54 -6.46 0.98
CA ILE A 151 -12.08 -6.41 0.97
C ILE A 151 -11.56 -7.57 1.80
N SER A 152 -10.87 -8.52 1.18
CA SER A 152 -10.32 -9.69 1.85
C SER A 152 -8.97 -9.40 2.52
N LYS A 153 -8.11 -8.62 1.86
CA LYS A 153 -6.77 -8.25 2.33
C LYS A 153 -6.55 -6.75 2.17
N PHE A 154 -5.90 -6.16 3.18
CA PHE A 154 -5.45 -4.77 3.19
C PHE A 154 -3.99 -4.76 3.61
N SER A 155 -3.13 -4.16 2.79
CA SER A 155 -1.72 -3.97 3.09
C SER A 155 -1.33 -2.53 2.83
N MET A 156 -0.44 -1.98 3.66
CA MET A 156 0.05 -0.62 3.51
C MET A 156 1.56 -0.59 3.70
N ILE A 157 2.21 0.24 2.90
CA ILE A 157 3.65 0.50 3.00
C ILE A 157 3.81 1.72 3.90
N LEU A 158 4.26 1.47 5.12
CA LEU A 158 4.60 2.51 6.09
C LEU A 158 6.08 2.86 5.95
N PRO A 159 6.44 4.15 5.96
CA PRO A 159 7.84 4.52 6.07
C PRO A 159 8.36 4.05 7.43
N ILE A 160 9.35 3.15 7.42
CA ILE A 160 10.08 2.76 8.62
C ILE A 160 11.18 3.80 8.80
N GLU A 161 10.92 4.83 9.61
CA GLU A 161 12.03 5.40 10.34
C GLU A 161 12.34 4.41 11.46
N LEU A 162 13.55 3.85 11.47
CA LEU A 162 14.06 3.23 12.68
C LEU A 162 13.80 4.25 13.79
N LEU A 163 12.98 3.89 14.77
CA LEU A 163 12.99 4.53 16.10
C LEU A 163 14.33 4.20 16.79
N ALA A 164 15.44 4.44 16.10
CA ALA A 164 16.70 4.67 16.73
C ALA A 164 16.51 5.95 17.55
N GLN A 165 16.71 5.81 18.87
CA GLN A 165 16.90 6.91 19.82
C GLN A 165 15.65 7.66 20.32
N ARG A 166 14.71 6.95 20.95
CA ARG A 166 14.02 7.55 22.12
C ARG A 166 13.77 6.53 23.23
N GLY A 167 14.89 6.01 23.74
CA GLY A 167 14.96 5.19 24.96
C GLY A 167 16.27 5.42 25.73
N GLU A 168 17.36 5.78 25.05
CA GLU A 168 18.66 6.07 25.67
C GLU A 168 19.26 7.29 24.98
N GLY A 169 19.43 8.39 25.72
CA GLY A 169 19.99 9.64 25.14
C GLY A 169 19.69 10.92 25.91
N ALA A 170 18.79 10.90 26.90
CA ALA A 170 18.50 12.08 27.75
C ALA A 170 19.13 11.98 29.16
N ARG A 171 20.29 11.32 29.29
CA ARG A 171 21.11 11.33 30.53
C ARG A 171 22.63 11.41 30.30
N ALA A 172 23.07 11.78 29.11
CA ALA A 172 24.49 11.97 28.80
C ALA A 172 24.88 13.45 28.70
N GLN A 173 24.39 14.29 29.61
CA GLN A 173 24.96 15.61 29.90
C GLN A 173 24.83 15.90 31.40
N ALA A 174 25.63 15.20 32.19
CA ALA A 174 26.08 15.66 33.49
C ALA A 174 27.50 15.13 33.67
N ALA A 175 28.45 16.04 33.64
CA ALA A 175 29.88 15.77 33.78
C ALA A 175 30.20 15.08 35.13
N LEU A 176 31.13 14.13 35.07
CA LEU A 176 31.92 13.58 36.19
C LEU A 176 32.62 14.71 36.99
N PRO A 177 33.17 14.51 38.23
CA PRO A 177 33.73 13.24 38.75
C PRO A 177 33.56 12.94 40.27
N ALA A 178 33.82 11.69 40.70
CA ALA A 178 34.69 11.34 41.84
C ALA A 178 34.54 9.85 42.30
N GLN A 179 35.64 9.11 42.08
CA GLN A 179 36.30 8.13 42.96
C GLN A 179 35.54 7.10 43.86
N GLN A 180 35.97 5.84 43.62
CA GLN A 180 36.40 4.81 44.58
C GLN A 180 35.36 3.92 45.28
N GLY A 181 35.57 2.60 45.14
CA GLY A 181 35.00 1.58 46.02
C GLY A 181 34.84 0.23 45.35
N ALA A 182 35.89 -0.58 45.35
CA ALA A 182 35.93 -1.93 44.79
C ALA A 182 35.06 -2.93 45.57
N ALA A 183 34.37 -3.83 44.85
CA ALA A 183 34.44 -5.29 44.97
C ALA A 183 33.16 -5.95 44.42
N GLN A 184 33.28 -6.80 43.39
CA GLN A 184 32.95 -8.23 43.47
C GLN A 184 32.95 -8.89 42.07
N LEU A 185 33.94 -9.78 41.89
CA LEU A 185 33.86 -11.14 41.33
C LEU A 185 33.46 -11.37 39.84
N ALA A 186 34.49 -11.76 39.08
CA ALA A 186 34.60 -12.97 38.23
C ALA A 186 33.66 -13.18 37.00
N LEU A 187 34.31 -13.06 35.82
CA LEU A 187 34.15 -13.68 34.48
C LEU A 187 33.33 -15.00 34.37
N PRO A 188 32.82 -15.42 33.17
CA PRO A 188 33.38 -15.17 31.82
C PRO A 188 32.36 -14.82 30.71
N HIS A 189 32.89 -14.51 29.51
CA HIS A 189 32.14 -14.35 28.27
C HIS A 189 31.18 -15.51 28.00
N GLU A 190 29.89 -15.22 27.88
CA GLU A 190 28.96 -16.08 27.14
C GLU A 190 28.31 -15.25 26.03
N THR A 191 28.78 -15.53 24.82
CA THR A 191 28.25 -15.08 23.56
C THR A 191 26.77 -15.43 23.46
N VAL A 192 25.97 -14.42 23.14
CA VAL A 192 24.64 -14.54 22.55
C VAL A 192 24.64 -15.59 21.43
N PRO A 193 23.66 -16.50 21.43
CA PRO A 193 22.90 -16.70 20.21
C PRO A 193 21.42 -16.54 20.55
N VAL A 194 20.87 -15.36 20.28
CA VAL A 194 19.48 -15.30 19.87
C VAL A 194 19.47 -15.99 18.51
N GLU A 195 19.21 -17.30 18.51
CA GLU A 195 18.78 -18.01 17.30
C GLU A 195 17.49 -17.35 16.83
N SER A 196 17.64 -16.26 16.08
CA SER A 196 16.62 -15.79 15.15
C SER A 196 16.55 -16.83 14.05
N VAL A 197 15.82 -17.91 14.34
CA VAL A 197 15.33 -18.82 13.32
C VAL A 197 14.30 -18.02 12.52
N ALA A 198 14.78 -17.31 11.50
CA ALA A 198 13.95 -16.80 10.43
C ALA A 198 13.19 -18.00 9.87
N THR A 199 11.93 -18.15 10.28
CA THR A 199 11.08 -19.22 9.78
C THR A 199 11.08 -19.16 8.25
N ASN A 200 11.31 -20.28 7.59
CA ASN A 200 11.48 -20.40 6.13
C ASN A 200 10.37 -19.72 5.29
N ALA A 201 9.22 -19.38 5.91
CA ALA A 201 8.15 -18.59 5.32
C ALA A 201 8.51 -17.11 5.09
N GLN A 202 9.27 -16.48 6.00
CA GLN A 202 9.67 -15.07 5.87
C GLN A 202 10.75 -14.87 4.80
N VAL A 203 11.60 -15.88 4.58
CA VAL A 203 12.60 -15.88 3.50
C VAL A 203 11.93 -16.07 2.14
N ALA A 204 10.87 -16.89 2.04
CA ALA A 204 10.13 -17.08 0.79
C ALA A 204 9.36 -15.82 0.36
N GLU A 205 8.74 -15.09 1.30
CA GLU A 205 8.05 -13.83 1.02
C GLU A 205 9.06 -12.74 0.58
N LEU A 206 10.26 -12.71 1.18
CA LEU A 206 11.32 -11.77 0.78
C LEU A 206 11.89 -12.08 -0.61
N VAL A 207 12.00 -13.36 -0.98
CA VAL A 207 12.46 -13.78 -2.32
C VAL A 207 11.43 -13.44 -3.39
N ASP A 208 10.13 -13.57 -3.09
CA ASP A 208 9.06 -13.20 -4.02
C ASP A 208 9.03 -11.68 -4.26
N ASP A 209 9.19 -10.87 -3.20
CA ASP A 209 9.35 -9.41 -3.31
C ASP A 209 10.63 -9.02 -4.09
N LEU A 210 11.74 -9.75 -3.90
CA LEU A 210 12.99 -9.55 -4.67
C LEU A 210 12.84 -9.90 -6.16
N LEU A 211 12.06 -10.93 -6.49
CA LEU A 211 11.76 -11.30 -7.87
C LEU A 211 10.88 -10.26 -8.56
N VAL A 212 9.94 -9.66 -7.83
CA VAL A 212 9.13 -8.54 -8.33
C VAL A 212 10.01 -7.32 -8.61
N PHE A 213 10.95 -6.97 -7.72
CA PHE A 213 11.91 -5.88 -7.97
C PHE A 213 12.85 -6.16 -9.15
N GLN A 214 13.28 -7.41 -9.35
CA GLN A 214 14.08 -7.81 -10.53
C GLN A 214 13.29 -7.70 -11.84
N SER A 215 11.97 -7.93 -11.82
CA SER A 215 11.13 -7.80 -13.01
C SER A 215 10.99 -6.34 -13.46
N GLU A 216 10.96 -5.40 -12.51
CA GLU A 216 10.91 -3.96 -12.76
C GLU A 216 12.26 -3.43 -13.30
N THR A 217 13.38 -3.99 -12.86
CA THR A 217 14.72 -3.67 -13.42
C THR A 217 14.92 -4.28 -14.82
N ARG A 218 14.34 -5.44 -15.11
CA ARG A 218 14.40 -6.05 -16.45
C ARG A 218 13.66 -5.23 -17.49
N ASN A 219 12.47 -4.74 -17.16
CA ASN A 219 11.69 -3.93 -18.10
C ASN A 219 12.36 -2.58 -18.39
N THR A 220 12.99 -1.95 -17.41
CA THR A 220 13.77 -0.71 -17.63
C THR A 220 15.04 -0.98 -18.44
N LEU A 221 15.74 -2.10 -18.20
CA LEU A 221 16.90 -2.50 -19.00
C LEU A 221 16.50 -2.81 -20.46
N TYR A 222 15.42 -3.56 -20.69
CA TYR A 222 14.93 -3.87 -22.04
C TYR A 222 14.46 -2.60 -22.78
N ALA A 223 13.81 -1.67 -22.09
CA ALA A 223 13.44 -0.38 -22.66
C ALA A 223 14.67 0.43 -23.10
N LEU A 224 15.71 0.48 -22.25
CA LEU A 224 16.95 1.19 -22.57
C LEU A 224 17.71 0.53 -23.74
N MET A 225 17.73 -0.81 -23.77
CA MET A 225 18.34 -1.56 -24.87
C MET A 225 17.61 -1.33 -26.21
N TRP A 226 16.28 -1.22 -26.19
CA TRP A 226 15.48 -0.86 -27.36
C TRP A 226 15.80 0.54 -27.88
N VAL A 227 15.92 1.52 -26.99
CA VAL A 227 16.29 2.90 -27.36
C VAL A 227 17.67 2.93 -28.02
N VAL A 228 18.67 2.24 -27.44
CA VAL A 228 20.01 2.14 -28.03
C VAL A 228 19.98 1.45 -29.40
N GLY A 229 19.19 0.37 -29.52
CA GLY A 229 19.02 -0.34 -30.79
C GLY A 229 18.43 0.55 -31.89
N ILE A 230 17.38 1.33 -31.58
CA ILE A 230 16.77 2.27 -32.54
C ILE A 230 17.79 3.35 -32.96
N VAL A 231 18.54 3.92 -32.00
CA VAL A 231 19.56 4.92 -32.30
C VAL A 231 20.66 4.35 -33.21
N ALA A 232 21.11 3.12 -32.96
CA ALA A 232 22.11 2.46 -33.79
C ALA A 232 21.62 2.21 -35.22
N VAL A 233 20.36 1.77 -35.39
CA VAL A 233 19.76 1.57 -36.72
C VAL A 233 19.61 2.90 -37.46
N LEU A 234 19.16 3.96 -36.78
CA LEU A 234 19.06 5.30 -37.38
C LEU A 234 20.43 5.83 -37.81
N ALA A 235 21.46 5.67 -36.97
CA ALA A 235 22.83 6.05 -37.31
C ALA A 235 23.37 5.27 -38.51
N LEU A 236 23.05 3.97 -38.62
CA LEU A 236 23.44 3.15 -39.76
C LEU A 236 22.73 3.57 -41.05
N VAL A 237 21.43 3.85 -41.00
CA VAL A 237 20.67 4.35 -42.15
C VAL A 237 21.22 5.70 -42.62
N PHE A 238 21.50 6.62 -41.69
CA PHE A 238 22.14 7.90 -42.02
C PHE A 238 23.55 7.72 -42.59
N GLY A 239 24.35 6.83 -42.02
CA GLY A 239 25.69 6.53 -42.52
C GLY A 239 25.67 5.98 -43.95
N ILE A 240 24.76 5.04 -44.24
CA ILE A 240 24.56 4.50 -45.59
C ILE A 240 24.07 5.61 -46.54
N ALA A 241 23.11 6.43 -46.12
CA ALA A 241 22.59 7.52 -46.93
C ALA A 241 23.67 8.57 -47.27
N ILE A 242 24.64 8.82 -46.37
CA ILE A 242 25.75 9.74 -46.62
C ILE A 242 26.81 9.12 -47.54
N VAL A 243 27.04 7.81 -47.45
CA VAL A 243 28.07 7.12 -48.26
C VAL A 243 27.62 6.88 -49.70
N TYR A 244 26.32 6.75 -49.96
CA TYR A 244 25.75 6.47 -51.28
C TYR A 244 25.18 7.70 -52.00
N HIS A 245 25.42 8.91 -51.49
CA HIS A 245 24.93 10.17 -52.05
C HIS A 245 26.07 11.13 -52.35
#